data_AF-A0A8S2XJY7-F1
#
_entry.id   AF-A0A8S2XJY7-F1
#
_cell.length_a   1.000
_cell.length_b   1.000
_cell.length_c   1.000
_cell.angle_alpha   90.00
_cell.angle_beta   90.00
_cell.angle_gamma   90.00
#
_symmetry.space_group_name_H-M   'P 1'
#
loop_
_entity.id
_entity.type
_entity.pdbx_description
1 polymer ?
#
loop_
_entity_poly.entity_id
_entity_poly.type
_entity_poly.pdbx_seq_one_letter_code
_entity_poly.pdbx_strand_id
1 'polypeptide(L)' 'CFQQTLENNALLELFCHLVDEPCFDQLRTKEQLGYVVSAGARRSRGVQGFRVIVQSARELDHVNQRIELFIESMR' A
#
# COMPACT_ATOMS: atom_id res chain seq x y z
N CYS A 1 18.53 -6.92 5.36
CA CYS A 1 17.68 -5.97 4.61
C CYS A 1 16.84 -6.76 3.61
N PHE A 2 15.51 -6.82 3.79
CA PHE A 2 14.46 -7.49 2.97
C PHE A 2 14.93 -8.41 1.84
N GLN A 3 15.73 -9.43 2.19
CA GLN A 3 16.24 -10.40 1.24
C GLN A 3 15.07 -11.28 0.80
N GLN A 4 15.02 -11.59 -0.49
CA GLN A 4 14.00 -12.47 -1.06
C GLN A 4 14.26 -13.90 -0.61
N THR A 5 13.70 -14.28 0.53
CA THR A 5 13.53 -15.68 0.93
C THR A 5 12.12 -16.13 0.52
N LEU A 6 11.90 -17.44 0.36
CA LEU A 6 10.57 -17.97 0.05
C LEU A 6 9.54 -17.52 1.08
N GLU A 7 9.89 -17.58 2.36
CA GLU A 7 9.05 -17.16 3.48
C GLU A 7 8.67 -15.68 3.37
N ASN A 8 9.65 -14.78 3.22
CA ASN A 8 9.38 -13.34 3.11
C ASN A 8 8.56 -13.00 1.86
N ASN A 9 8.77 -13.73 0.76
CA ASN A 9 7.98 -13.54 -0.46
C ASN A 9 6.52 -13.92 -0.23
N ALA A 10 6.27 -15.08 0.39
CA ALA A 10 4.92 -15.56 0.68
C ALA A 10 4.21 -14.64 1.69
N LEU A 11 4.90 -14.21 2.75
CA LEU A 11 4.35 -13.27 3.73
C LEU A 11 3.98 -11.93 3.09
N LEU A 12 4.87 -11.36 2.26
CA LEU A 12 4.59 -10.10 1.58
C LEU A 12 3.41 -10.24 0.60
N GLU A 13 3.34 -11.31 -0.18
CA GLU A 13 2.24 -11.53 -1.12
C GLU A 13 0.91 -11.74 -0.41
N LEU A 14 0.89 -12.53 0.67
CA LEU A 14 -0.30 -12.73 1.50
C LEU A 14 -0.78 -11.41 2.09
N PHE A 15 0.14 -10.61 2.65
CA PHE A 15 -0.19 -9.29 3.17
C PHE A 15 -0.76 -8.36 2.08
N CYS A 16 -0.11 -8.31 0.90
CA CYS A 16 -0.61 -7.51 -0.21
C CYS A 16 -2.02 -7.93 -0.64
N HIS A 17 -2.30 -9.23 -0.67
CA HIS A 17 -3.63 -9.74 -1.02
C HIS A 17 -4.70 -9.32 -0.02
N LEU A 18 -4.39 -9.35 1.28
CA LEU A 18 -5.32 -8.93 2.33
C LEU A 18 -5.59 -7.42 2.33
N VAL A 19 -4.61 -6.62 1.91
CA VAL A 19 -4.66 -5.15 1.99
C VAL A 19 -5.22 -4.52 0.72
N ASP A 20 -5.22 -5.22 -0.41
CA ASP A 20 -5.59 -4.67 -1.73
C ASP A 20 -7.02 -4.09 -1.75
N GLU A 21 -8.02 -4.88 -1.35
CA GLU A 21 -9.42 -4.45 -1.32
C GLU A 21 -9.67 -3.36 -0.26
N PRO A 22 -9.21 -3.49 1.00
CA PRO A 22 -9.39 -2.43 1.99
C PRO A 22 -8.70 -1.12 1.61
N CYS A 23 -7.52 -1.18 0.98
CA CYS A 23 -6.80 0.00 0.52
C CYS A 23 -7.60 0.73 -0.57
N PHE A 24 -8.14 -0.03 -1.53
CA PHE A 24 -8.96 0.55 -2.59
C PHE A 24 -10.25 1.12 -1.99
N ASP A 25 -11.01 0.36 -1.22
CA ASP A 25 -12.25 0.85 -0.64
C ASP A 25 -12.05 2.11 0.23
N GLN A 26 -11.04 2.10 1.11
CA GLN A 26 -10.79 3.23 2.00
C GLN A 26 -10.31 4.48 1.25
N LEU A 27 -9.20 4.38 0.51
CA LEU A 27 -8.54 5.55 -0.08
C LEU A 27 -9.21 5.99 -1.39
N ARG A 28 -9.75 5.06 -2.19
CA ARG A 28 -10.39 5.34 -3.48
C ARG A 28 -11.89 5.57 -3.39
N THR A 29 -12.62 4.67 -2.73
CA THR A 29 -14.08 4.69 -2.72
C THR A 29 -14.63 5.68 -1.69
N LYS A 30 -14.19 5.55 -0.43
CA LYS A 30 -14.69 6.35 0.70
C LYS A 30 -14.06 7.75 0.75
N GLU A 31 -12.74 7.84 0.71
CA GLU A 31 -12.03 9.12 0.85
C GLU A 31 -11.83 9.87 -0.47
N GLN A 32 -12.03 9.19 -1.60
CA GLN A 32 -11.91 9.75 -2.94
C GLN A 32 -10.62 10.54 -3.18
N LEU A 33 -9.49 10.02 -2.71
CA LEU A 33 -8.20 10.71 -2.80
C LEU A 33 -7.72 10.84 -4.24
N GLY A 34 -8.14 9.96 -5.15
CA GLY A 34 -7.80 10.06 -6.56
C GLY A 34 -8.29 8.86 -7.34
N TYR A 35 -8.24 8.91 -8.67
CA TYR A 35 -8.68 7.77 -9.49
C TYR A 35 -7.70 6.59 -9.38
N VAL A 36 -6.39 6.88 -9.40
CA VAL A 36 -5.33 5.88 -9.30
C VAL A 36 -4.97 5.69 -7.83
N VAL A 37 -5.40 4.56 -7.28
CA VAL A 37 -5.04 4.07 -5.94
C VAL A 37 -4.74 2.58 -6.08
N SER A 38 -3.57 2.15 -5.61
CA SER A 38 -3.19 0.74 -5.63
C SER A 38 -2.21 0.43 -4.51
N ALA A 39 -2.37 -0.74 -3.88
CA ALA A 39 -1.41 -1.30 -2.95
C ALA A 39 -0.76 -2.56 -3.55
N GLY A 40 0.46 -2.89 -3.12
CA GLY A 40 1.05 -4.17 -3.49
C GLY A 40 2.56 -4.28 -3.29
N ALA A 41 3.08 -5.44 -3.65
CA ALA A 41 4.48 -5.76 -3.50
C ALA A 41 5.33 -4.99 -4.52
N ARG A 42 6.43 -4.38 -4.05
CA ARG A 42 7.48 -3.81 -4.87
C ARG A 42 8.76 -4.62 -4.68
N ARG A 43 9.37 -5.03 -5.79
CA ARG A 43 10.65 -5.75 -5.81
C ARG A 43 11.65 -4.97 -6.65
N SER A 44 12.86 -4.77 -6.14
CA SER A 44 13.93 -4.07 -6.86
C SER A 44 15.29 -4.45 -6.30
N ARG A 45 16.25 -4.80 -7.16
CA ARG A 45 17.66 -5.07 -6.81
C ARG A 45 17.83 -6.04 -5.61
N GLY A 46 17.05 -7.11 -5.57
CA GLY A 46 17.11 -8.13 -4.51
C GLY A 46 16.41 -7.75 -3.19
N VAL A 47 15.80 -6.57 -3.13
CA VAL A 47 15.02 -6.06 -2.00
C VAL A 47 13.53 -6.12 -2.35
N GLN A 48 12.68 -6.38 -1.35
CA GLN A 48 11.22 -6.31 -1.48
C GLN A 48 10.57 -5.48 -0.38
N GLY A 49 9.35 -5.01 -0.63
CA GLY A 49 8.55 -4.31 0.36
C GLY A 49 7.13 -4.04 -0.14
N PHE A 50 6.31 -3.49 0.75
CA PHE A 50 4.96 -3.03 0.44
C PHE A 50 5.00 -1.60 -0.12
N ARG A 51 4.10 -1.29 -1.06
CA ARG A 51 3.97 0.04 -1.65
C ARG A 51 2.49 0.38 -1.80
N VAL A 52 2.15 1.62 -1.46
CA VAL A 52 0.90 2.28 -1.84
C VAL A 52 1.22 3.34 -2.89
N ILE A 53 0.42 3.43 -3.95
CA ILE A 53 0.47 4.49 -4.96
C ILE A 53 -0.86 5.20 -4.95
N VAL A 54 -0.83 6.53 -4.81
CA VAL A 54 -1.99 7.40 -4.93
C VAL A 54 -1.65 8.56 -5.86
N GLN A 55 -2.48 8.80 -6.87
CA GLN A 55 -2.43 10.02 -7.68
C GLN A 55 -3.60 10.93 -7.29
N SER A 56 -3.29 12.03 -6.61
CA SER A 56 -4.29 12.94 -6.05
C SER A 56 -4.15 14.36 -6.60
N ALA A 57 -5.26 15.10 -6.60
CA ALA A 57 -5.27 16.56 -6.75
C ALA A 57 -5.21 17.30 -5.39
N ARG A 58 -5.22 16.56 -4.27
CA ARG A 58 -5.05 17.10 -2.92
C ARG A 58 -3.57 17.35 -2.61
N GLU A 59 -3.32 18.12 -1.55
CA GLU A 59 -1.96 18.38 -1.07
C GLU A 59 -1.27 17.10 -0.59
N LEU A 60 0.06 17.06 -0.76
CA LEU A 60 0.88 15.89 -0.45
C LEU A 60 0.76 15.47 1.02
N ASP A 61 0.77 16.42 1.95
CA ASP A 61 0.72 16.15 3.38
C ASP A 61 -0.60 15.51 3.80
N HIS A 62 -1.71 15.96 3.20
CA HIS A 62 -3.02 15.36 3.44
C HIS A 62 -3.06 13.91 2.96
N VAL A 63 -2.61 13.65 1.72
CA VAL A 63 -2.59 12.29 1.16
C VAL A 63 -1.69 11.38 2.00
N ASN A 64 -0.51 11.87 2.39
CA ASN A 64 0.42 11.11 3.21
C ASN A 64 -0.19 10.75 4.56
N GLN A 65 -0.83 11.71 5.23
CA GLN A 65 -1.53 11.46 6.50
C GLN A 65 -2.63 10.40 6.35
N ARG A 66 -3.41 10.42 5.26
CA ARG A 66 -4.45 9.41 5.03
C ARG A 66 -3.87 8.01 4.81
N ILE A 67 -2.75 7.90 4.10
CA ILE A 67 -2.04 6.64 3.90
C ILE A 67 -1.52 6.09 5.24
N GLU A 68 -0.91 6.94 6.08
CA GLU A 68 -0.42 6.52 7.40
C GLU A 68 -1.57 6.03 8.30
N LEU A 69 -2.68 6.77 8.36
CA LEU A 69 -3.87 6.35 9.12
C LEU A 69 -4.44 5.01 8.61
N PHE A 70 -4.43 4.78 7.29
CA PHE A 70 -4.81 3.49 6.73
C PHE A 70 -3.87 2.37 7.18
N ILE A 71 -2.55 2.58 7.13
CA ILE A 71 -1.55 1.60 7.57
C ILE A 71 -1.72 1.30 9.07
N GLU A 72 -1.96 2.32 9.90
CA GLU A 72 -2.23 2.14 11.33
C GLU A 72 -3.48 1.29 11.60
N SER A 73 -4.51 1.42 10.76
CA SER A 73 -5.75 0.63 10.88
C SER A 73 -5.57 -0.86 10.53
N MET A 74 -4.49 -1.20 9.82
CA MET A 74 -4.16 -2.58 9.39
C MET A 74 -3.16 -3.29 10.32
N ARG A 75 -2.78 -2.64 11.42
CA ARG A 75 -1.87 -3.18 12.44
C ARG A 75 -2.63 -3.99 13.50
#